data_AF-A0A1C3ZQ17-F1
#
_entry.id   AF-A0A1C3ZQ17-F1
#
_cell.length_a   1.000
_cell.length_b   1.000
_cell.length_c   1.000
_cell.angle_alpha   90.00
_cell.angle_beta   90.00
_cell.angle_gamma   90.00
#
_symmetry.space_group_name_H-M   'P 1'
#
loop_
_entity.id
_entity.type
_entity.pdbx_description
1 polymer ?
#
loop_
_entity_poly.entity_id
_entity_poly.type
_entity_poly.pdbx_seq_one_letter_code
_entity_poly.pdbx_strand_id
1 'polypeptide(L)'
;MRKQHPFNFEKWYQFLVNAEGVQIPWVEGEHMTTHPVYDDQMVSLVRSFEWSDYYDQNYDRTLHQKGLDQLREEEVDMIARTSHDFRELRAVTSVIIHEERHLEGMWAAMLEKGILLRLLQRLESQTPTDFLGPNY
;
A
#
# COMPACT_ATOMS: atom_id res chain seq x y z
N MET A 1 -8.68 15.53 -21.39
CA MET A 1 -7.94 16.03 -20.22
C MET A 1 -7.71 14.83 -19.29
N ARG A 2 -6.46 14.35 -19.14
CA ARG A 2 -6.15 13.38 -18.09
C ARG A 2 -6.39 14.10 -16.77
N LYS A 3 -7.37 13.64 -15.99
CA LYS A 3 -7.58 14.15 -14.64
C LYS A 3 -6.30 13.77 -13.88
N GLN A 4 -5.48 14.75 -13.52
CA GLN A 4 -4.46 14.54 -12.50
C GLN A 4 -5.22 14.12 -11.25
N HIS A 5 -4.93 12.95 -10.72
CA HIS A 5 -5.58 12.44 -9.53
C HIS A 5 -4.56 12.47 -8.39
N PRO A 6 -4.37 13.65 -7.75
CA PRO A 6 -3.38 13.79 -6.69
C PRO A 6 -3.79 12.93 -5.49
N PHE A 7 -2.86 12.13 -5.02
CA PHE A 7 -2.97 11.43 -3.74
C PHE A 7 -2.59 12.38 -2.61
N ASN A 8 -3.43 12.51 -1.57
CA ASN A 8 -3.15 13.38 -0.43
C ASN A 8 -2.40 12.59 0.65
N PHE A 9 -1.06 12.58 0.57
CA PHE A 9 -0.21 11.88 1.54
C PHE A 9 -0.43 12.34 2.97
N GLU A 10 -0.44 13.65 3.23
CA GLU A 10 -0.60 14.22 4.57
C GLU A 10 -1.86 13.71 5.27
N LYS A 11 -3.00 13.70 4.57
CA LYS A 11 -4.26 13.16 5.10
C LYS A 11 -4.09 11.72 5.58
N TRP A 12 -3.45 10.89 4.76
CA TRP A 12 -3.30 9.46 5.04
C TRP A 12 -2.21 9.19 6.08
N TYR A 13 -1.18 10.02 6.19
CA TYR A 13 -0.23 9.95 7.30
C TYR A 13 -0.91 10.15 8.65
N GLN A 14 -1.75 11.17 8.78
CA GLN A 14 -2.49 11.42 10.03
C GLN A 14 -3.36 10.22 10.41
N PHE A 15 -4.01 9.59 9.44
CA PHE A 15 -4.77 8.35 9.68
C PHE A 15 -3.84 7.20 10.14
N LEU A 16 -2.78 6.92 9.38
CA LEU A 16 -1.92 5.77 9.62
C LEU A 16 -1.08 5.89 10.90
N VAL A 17 -0.70 7.09 11.32
CA VAL A 17 -0.05 7.33 12.62
C VAL A 17 -0.96 6.93 13.77
N ASN A 18 -2.27 7.16 13.65
CA ASN A 18 -3.24 6.76 14.68
C ASN A 18 -3.57 5.25 14.62
N ALA A 19 -3.38 4.60 13.48
CA ALA A 19 -3.61 3.17 13.30
C ALA A 19 -2.41 2.31 13.71
N GLU A 20 -1.19 2.86 13.75
CA GLU A 20 0.02 2.14 14.15
C GLU A 20 -0.08 1.62 15.60
N GLY A 21 0.20 0.33 15.79
CA GLY A 21 0.11 -0.36 17.08
C GLY A 21 -1.32 -0.67 17.55
N VAL A 22 -2.35 -0.28 16.80
CA VAL A 22 -3.75 -0.63 17.10
C VAL A 22 -4.07 -1.98 16.48
N GLN A 23 -4.44 -2.95 17.31
CA GLN A 23 -4.84 -4.28 16.84
C GLN A 23 -6.11 -4.20 15.99
N ILE A 24 -6.08 -4.82 14.82
CA ILE A 24 -7.24 -4.92 13.94
C ILE A 24 -8.13 -6.08 14.43
N PRO A 25 -9.43 -5.84 14.66
CA PRO A 25 -10.34 -6.89 15.09
C PRO A 25 -10.56 -7.89 13.96
N TRP A 26 -10.51 -9.18 14.31
CA TRP A 26 -10.84 -10.29 13.42
C TRP A 26 -12.23 -10.82 13.77
N VAL A 27 -13.05 -11.06 12.75
CA VAL A 27 -14.41 -11.60 12.92
C VAL A 27 -14.52 -12.96 12.23
N GLU A 28 -15.21 -13.90 12.88
CA GLU A 28 -15.55 -15.18 12.27
C GLU A 28 -16.61 -14.98 11.19
N GLY A 29 -16.28 -15.36 9.96
CA GLY A 29 -17.20 -15.44 8.83
C GLY A 29 -17.97 -16.76 8.78
N GLU A 30 -18.88 -16.87 7.81
CA GLU A 30 -19.51 -18.15 7.49
C GLU A 30 -18.43 -19.16 7.07
N HIS A 31 -18.44 -20.37 7.67
CA HIS A 31 -17.47 -21.46 7.48
C HIS A 31 -16.15 -21.41 8.30
N MET A 32 -16.13 -20.78 9.49
CA MET A 32 -14.96 -20.75 10.40
C MET A 32 -13.70 -20.08 9.80
N THR A 33 -13.87 -19.25 8.77
CA THR A 33 -12.80 -18.39 8.26
C THR A 33 -12.83 -17.06 9.01
N THR A 34 -11.71 -16.61 9.58
CA THR A 34 -11.62 -15.32 10.28
C THR A 34 -11.10 -14.24 9.35
N HIS A 35 -11.84 -13.16 9.17
CA HIS A 35 -11.45 -12.03 8.31
C HIS A 35 -11.19 -10.78 9.16
N PRO A 36 -10.20 -9.94 8.82
CA PRO A 36 -9.97 -8.66 9.48
C PRO A 36 -11.06 -7.65 9.12
N VAL A 37 -11.49 -6.85 10.10
CA VAL A 37 -12.45 -5.76 9.91
C VAL A 37 -11.74 -4.43 9.87
N TYR A 38 -11.78 -3.77 8.71
CA TYR A 38 -11.15 -2.48 8.47
C TYR A 38 -12.14 -1.32 8.65
N ASP A 39 -11.63 -0.20 9.15
CA ASP A 39 -12.37 1.07 9.20
C ASP A 39 -12.63 1.63 7.79
N ASP A 40 -13.72 2.36 7.61
CA ASP A 40 -14.06 3.11 6.40
C ASP A 40 -12.91 4.02 5.92
N GLN A 41 -12.07 4.52 6.83
CA GLN A 41 -10.88 5.30 6.51
C GLN A 41 -9.83 4.47 5.76
N MET A 42 -9.63 3.20 6.12
CA MET A 42 -8.71 2.30 5.41
C MET A 42 -9.24 2.01 4.00
N VAL A 43 -10.53 1.71 3.87
CA VAL A 43 -11.18 1.51 2.56
C VAL A 43 -11.08 2.77 1.69
N SER A 44 -11.23 3.94 2.31
CA SER A 44 -11.09 5.23 1.62
C SER A 44 -9.65 5.51 1.18
N LEU A 45 -8.66 5.11 1.99
CA LEU A 45 -7.24 5.19 1.63
C LEU A 45 -6.97 4.35 0.38
N VAL A 46 -7.39 3.08 0.40
CA VAL A 46 -7.22 2.12 -0.69
C VAL A 46 -7.80 2.67 -1.98
N ARG A 47 -9.08 3.08 -1.97
CA ARG A 47 -9.73 3.65 -3.16
C ARG A 47 -9.04 4.91 -3.67
N SER A 48 -8.59 5.77 -2.75
CA SER A 48 -7.90 7.01 -3.13
C SER A 48 -6.54 6.72 -3.75
N PHE A 49 -5.83 5.70 -3.27
CA PHE A 49 -4.56 5.29 -3.84
C PHE A 49 -4.76 4.63 -5.20
N GLU A 50 -5.68 3.68 -5.34
CA GLU A 50 -6.01 2.99 -6.60
C GLU A 50 -6.39 3.95 -7.73
N TRP A 51 -7.06 5.05 -7.41
CA TRP A 51 -7.42 6.08 -8.38
C TRP A 51 -6.34 7.13 -8.61
N SER A 52 -5.27 7.10 -7.84
CA SER A 52 -4.18 8.04 -7.97
C SER A 52 -3.19 7.65 -9.06
N ASP A 53 -2.42 8.63 -9.48
CA ASP A 53 -1.33 8.44 -10.41
C ASP A 53 -0.22 7.52 -9.85
N TYR A 54 -0.12 7.38 -8.52
CA TYR A 54 0.80 6.48 -7.83
C TYR A 54 0.41 5.01 -7.94
N TYR A 55 -0.83 4.68 -8.31
CA TYR A 55 -1.14 3.28 -8.52
C TYR A 55 -0.44 2.75 -9.78
N ASP A 56 0.45 1.77 -9.62
CA ASP A 56 1.01 1.02 -10.75
C ASP A 56 0.00 0.01 -11.26
N GLN A 57 -0.64 0.29 -12.39
CA GLN A 57 -1.59 -0.65 -13.02
C GLN A 57 -0.91 -1.93 -13.53
N ASN A 58 0.42 -1.93 -13.67
CA ASN A 58 1.22 -3.07 -14.10
C ASN A 58 2.10 -3.58 -12.96
N TYR A 59 1.68 -3.42 -11.69
CA TYR A 59 2.48 -3.79 -10.52
C TYR A 59 3.01 -5.23 -10.64
N ASP A 60 2.22 -6.20 -11.10
CA ASP A 60 2.66 -7.58 -11.32
C ASP A 60 3.90 -7.67 -12.23
N ARG A 61 3.86 -6.97 -13.36
CA ARG A 61 4.96 -6.94 -14.31
C ARG A 61 6.18 -6.25 -13.71
N THR A 62 5.98 -5.14 -13.00
CA THR A 62 7.05 -4.39 -12.35
C THR A 62 7.72 -5.23 -11.26
N LEU A 63 6.94 -5.89 -10.40
CA LEU A 63 7.43 -6.80 -9.36
C LEU A 63 8.20 -7.97 -9.96
N HIS A 64 7.67 -8.60 -11.01
CA HIS A 64 8.38 -9.66 -11.72
C HIS A 64 9.73 -9.22 -12.28
N GLN A 65 9.79 -8.04 -12.90
CA GLN A 65 11.05 -7.46 -13.41
C GLN A 65 12.06 -7.16 -12.30
N LYS A 66 11.59 -6.96 -11.06
CA LYS A 66 12.41 -6.74 -9.87
C LYS A 66 12.74 -8.05 -9.13
N GLY A 67 12.18 -9.18 -9.56
CA GLY A 67 12.33 -10.47 -8.88
C GLY A 67 11.55 -10.57 -7.57
N LEU A 68 10.47 -9.80 -7.42
CA LEU A 68 9.63 -9.69 -6.23
C LEU A 68 8.28 -10.39 -6.41
N ASP A 69 8.29 -11.62 -6.95
CA ASP A 69 7.08 -12.37 -7.29
C ASP A 69 6.28 -12.88 -6.07
N GLN A 70 6.90 -12.92 -4.89
CA GLN A 70 6.29 -13.42 -3.65
C GLN A 70 6.72 -12.55 -2.48
N LEU A 71 6.09 -11.38 -2.32
CA LEU A 71 6.42 -10.45 -1.24
C LEU A 71 5.94 -10.97 0.11
N ARG A 72 6.88 -11.20 1.01
CA ARG A 72 6.60 -11.43 2.43
C ARG A 72 6.55 -10.11 3.17
N GLU A 73 5.86 -10.12 4.31
CA GLU A 73 5.74 -8.96 5.20
C GLU A 73 7.11 -8.33 5.56
N GLU A 74 8.11 -9.16 5.88
CA GLU A 74 9.47 -8.73 6.23
C GLU A 74 10.18 -8.02 5.06
N GLU A 75 9.95 -8.49 3.83
CA GLU A 75 10.52 -7.90 2.63
C GLU A 75 9.87 -6.55 2.34
N VAL A 76 8.56 -6.44 2.54
CA VAL A 76 7.84 -5.16 2.44
C VAL A 76 8.38 -4.16 3.45
N ASP A 77 8.55 -4.54 4.73
CA ASP A 77 9.09 -3.62 5.74
C ASP A 77 10.53 -3.20 5.42
N MET A 78 11.34 -4.11 4.88
CA MET A 78 12.69 -3.81 4.42
C MET A 78 12.65 -2.77 3.29
N ILE A 79 11.86 -3.01 2.25
CA ILE A 79 11.67 -2.10 1.11
C ILE A 79 11.19 -0.72 1.59
N ALA A 80 10.21 -0.68 2.49
CA ALA A 80 9.69 0.57 3.06
C ALA A 80 10.76 1.40 3.79
N ARG A 81 11.80 0.75 4.34
CA ARG A 81 12.90 1.41 5.06
C ARG A 81 14.08 1.78 4.16
N THR A 82 14.40 0.96 3.16
CA THR A 82 15.68 1.03 2.46
C THR A 82 15.58 1.34 0.97
N SER A 83 14.44 1.10 0.32
CA SER A 83 14.36 1.28 -1.13
C SER A 83 14.48 2.74 -1.54
N HIS A 84 15.22 2.99 -2.61
CA HIS A 84 15.33 4.28 -3.28
C HIS A 84 14.73 4.24 -4.69
N ASP A 85 14.15 3.09 -5.07
CA ASP A 85 13.57 2.89 -6.38
C ASP A 85 12.08 3.22 -6.33
N PHE A 86 11.74 4.37 -6.92
CA PHE A 86 10.35 4.82 -7.00
C PHE A 86 9.43 3.79 -7.65
N ARG A 87 9.87 3.09 -8.70
CA ARG A 87 9.03 2.10 -9.39
C ARG A 87 8.81 0.87 -8.53
N GLU A 88 9.81 0.45 -7.78
CA GLU A 88 9.69 -0.64 -6.80
C GLU A 88 8.70 -0.25 -5.69
N LEU A 89 8.90 0.90 -5.04
CA LEU A 89 8.01 1.40 -3.98
C LEU A 89 6.56 1.50 -4.47
N ARG A 90 6.37 2.00 -5.69
CA ARG A 90 5.07 2.15 -6.32
C ARG A 90 4.38 0.80 -6.54
N ALA A 91 5.09 -0.17 -7.13
CA ALA A 91 4.56 -1.50 -7.39
C ALA A 91 4.26 -2.27 -6.10
N VAL A 92 5.15 -2.20 -5.10
CA VAL A 92 4.96 -2.82 -3.78
C VAL A 92 3.75 -2.22 -3.07
N THR A 93 3.59 -0.88 -3.10
CA THR A 93 2.40 -0.24 -2.51
C THR A 93 1.12 -0.67 -3.23
N SER A 94 1.16 -0.75 -4.56
CA SER A 94 0.03 -1.19 -5.37
C SER A 94 -0.39 -2.64 -5.07
N VAL A 95 0.53 -3.60 -5.01
CA VAL A 95 0.15 -4.99 -4.72
C VAL A 95 -0.38 -5.13 -3.30
N ILE A 96 0.19 -4.44 -2.31
CA ILE A 96 -0.34 -4.45 -0.94
C ILE A 96 -1.76 -3.91 -0.93
N ILE A 97 -2.02 -2.77 -1.58
CA ILE A 97 -3.34 -2.14 -1.63
C ILE A 97 -4.33 -2.97 -2.47
N HIS A 98 -3.87 -3.76 -3.43
CA HIS A 98 -4.76 -4.55 -4.29
C HIS A 98 -5.06 -5.96 -3.75
N GLU A 99 -4.08 -6.62 -3.14
CA GLU A 99 -4.12 -8.06 -2.87
C GLU A 99 -4.60 -8.46 -1.48
N GLU A 100 -5.31 -7.61 -0.73
CA GLU A 100 -5.91 -8.05 0.55
C GLU A 100 -6.78 -9.30 0.41
N ARG A 101 -7.39 -9.51 -0.77
CA ARG A 101 -8.19 -10.70 -1.08
C ARG A 101 -7.38 -11.98 -1.28
N HIS A 102 -6.10 -11.89 -1.60
CA HIS A 102 -5.22 -13.04 -1.85
C HIS A 102 -4.20 -13.23 -0.71
N LEU A 103 -3.94 -12.17 0.05
CA LEU A 103 -3.05 -12.11 1.21
C LEU A 103 -3.86 -11.63 2.42
N GLU A 104 -4.88 -12.39 2.80
CA GLU A 104 -5.80 -12.05 3.89
C GLU A 104 -5.03 -11.72 5.18
N GLY A 105 -5.25 -10.52 5.73
CA GLY A 105 -4.54 -10.03 6.91
C GLY A 105 -3.26 -9.26 6.63
N MET A 106 -2.85 -9.09 5.37
CA MET A 106 -1.70 -8.27 5.02
C MET A 106 -1.93 -6.81 5.43
N TRP A 107 -3.08 -6.21 5.14
CA TRP A 107 -3.38 -4.85 5.59
C TRP A 107 -3.37 -4.75 7.12
N ALA A 108 -3.91 -5.74 7.83
CA ALA A 108 -3.87 -5.76 9.29
C ALA A 108 -2.42 -5.72 9.80
N ALA A 109 -1.55 -6.59 9.29
CA ALA A 109 -0.13 -6.60 9.63
C ALA A 109 0.56 -5.27 9.26
N MET A 110 0.26 -4.72 8.07
CA MET A 110 0.84 -3.46 7.61
C MET A 110 0.44 -2.26 8.48
N LEU A 111 -0.82 -2.23 8.93
CA LEU A 111 -1.37 -1.18 9.79
C LEU A 111 -0.78 -1.30 11.20
N GLU A 112 -0.89 -2.47 11.82
CA GLU A 112 -0.42 -2.73 13.18
C GLU A 112 1.06 -2.42 13.36
N LYS A 113 1.88 -2.76 12.36
CA LYS A 113 3.35 -2.57 12.40
C LYS A 113 3.80 -1.23 11.81
N GLY A 114 2.88 -0.38 11.34
CA GLY A 114 3.19 0.91 10.72
C GLY A 114 3.96 0.80 9.39
N ILE A 115 3.93 -0.36 8.73
CA ILE A 115 4.65 -0.60 7.49
C ILE A 115 4.05 0.22 6.36
N LEU A 116 2.71 0.30 6.27
CA LEU A 116 2.04 1.10 5.24
C LEU A 116 2.37 2.59 5.36
N LEU A 117 2.50 3.11 6.59
CA LEU A 117 2.93 4.49 6.83
C LEU A 117 4.34 4.74 6.28
N ARG A 118 5.30 3.88 6.67
CA ARG A 118 6.68 3.98 6.19
C ARG A 118 6.76 3.87 4.68
N LEU A 119 5.99 2.97 4.08
CA LEU A 119 5.96 2.76 2.64
C LEU A 119 5.45 4.01 1.90
N LEU A 120 4.36 4.63 2.36
CA LEU A 120 3.84 5.86 1.76
C LEU A 120 4.81 7.05 1.94
N GLN A 121 5.40 7.22 3.12
CA GLN A 121 6.43 8.23 3.37
C GLN A 121 7.63 8.07 2.43
N ARG A 122 8.07 6.83 2.25
CA ARG A 122 9.18 6.52 1.36
C ARG A 122 8.79 6.80 -0.09
N LEU A 123 7.62 6.35 -0.54
CA LEU A 123 7.09 6.61 -1.88
C LEU A 123 7.04 8.11 -2.21
N GLU A 124 6.49 8.93 -1.30
CA GLU A 124 6.47 10.39 -1.47
C GLU A 124 7.89 10.95 -1.57
N SER A 125 8.79 10.57 -0.65
CA SER A 125 10.18 11.07 -0.62
C SER A 125 10.99 10.71 -1.87
N GLN A 126 10.68 9.58 -2.52
CA GLN A 126 11.35 9.11 -3.72
C GLN A 126 10.61 9.52 -5.01
N THR A 127 9.52 10.30 -4.91
CA THR A 127 8.76 10.73 -6.08
C THR A 127 9.60 11.65 -6.97
N PRO A 128 9.82 11.30 -8.24
CA PRO A 128 10.55 12.16 -9.17
C PRO A 128 9.82 13.48 -9.42
N THR A 129 10.57 14.56 -9.57
CA THR A 129 10.00 15.90 -9.86
C THR A 129 9.23 15.97 -11.17
N ASP A 130 9.54 15.07 -12.11
CA ASP A 130 8.92 14.93 -13.42
C ASP A 130 7.90 13.78 -13.48
N PHE A 131 7.40 13.31 -12.34
CA PHE A 131 6.37 12.28 -12.31
C PHE A 131 5.05 12.78 -12.93
N LEU A 132 4.79 12.35 -14.18
CA LEU A 132 3.59 12.72 -14.96
C LEU A 132 2.42 11.73 -14.81
N GLY A 133 2.54 10.75 -13.92
CA GLY A 133 1.52 9.77 -13.57
C GLY A 133 1.71 8.38 -14.20
N PRO A 134 0.64 7.59 -14.40
CA PRO A 134 0.72 6.14 -14.21
C PRO A 134 1.51 5.35 -15.26
N ASN A 135 1.93 6.00 -16.34
CA ASN A 135 2.66 5.39 -17.47
C ASN A 135 4.17 5.69 -17.46
N TYR A 136 4.70 6.25 -16.36
CA TYR A 136 6.14 6.50 -16.16
C TYR A 136 6.83 5.36 -15.43
#